data_AF-A0A943KZ73-F1
#
_entry.id   AF-A0A943KZ73-F1
#
_cell.length_a   1.000
_cell.length_b   1.000
_cell.length_c   1.000
_cell.angle_alpha   90.00
_cell.angle_beta   90.00
_cell.angle_gamma   90.00
#
_symmetry.space_group_name_H-M   'P 1'
#
loop_
_entity.id
_entity.type
_entity.pdbx_description
1 polymer ?
#
loop_
_entity_poly.entity_id
_entity_poly.type
_entity_poly.pdbx_seq_one_letter_code
_entity_poly.pdbx_strand_id
1 'polypeptide(L)'
;MSGRITSCELKTGCNEQIEAVIRLPEEKRSVIFGTILDCNRMPVADAVVKLLQVVDGCRYPYPLTHTFTDCHGQFLLGPLCPNTKYMLKIYKDNIVIKYTELETSSYNGKCIAKPEKHSGGHSDDCDC
;
A
#
# COMPACT_ATOMS: atom_id res chain seq x y z
N MET A 1 4.63 -1.09 -3.12
CA MET A 1 3.91 -0.66 -4.35
C MET A 1 4.80 0.35 -5.06
N SER A 2 5.38 0.00 -6.22
CA SER A 2 6.26 0.91 -6.95
C SER A 2 5.45 1.62 -8.04
N GLY A 3 5.22 2.92 -7.86
CA GLY A 3 4.54 3.79 -8.82
C GLY A 3 5.50 4.27 -9.91
N ARG A 4 6.06 3.35 -10.71
CA ARG A 4 6.81 3.73 -11.92
C ARG A 4 5.85 3.66 -13.10
N ILE A 5 5.32 4.81 -13.51
CA ILE A 5 4.33 4.91 -14.60
C ILE A 5 4.99 4.69 -15.96
N THR A 6 6.21 5.20 -16.15
CA THR A 6 7.05 4.89 -17.31
C THR A 6 8.52 5.19 -16.99
N SER A 7 9.43 4.59 -17.73
CA SER A 7 10.84 4.97 -17.74
C SER A 7 11.41 4.79 -19.13
N CYS A 8 12.19 5.75 -19.58
CA CYS A 8 12.90 5.69 -20.84
C CYS A 8 14.37 6.00 -20.58
N GLU A 9 15.26 5.20 -21.16
CA GLU A 9 16.69 5.49 -21.20
C GLU A 9 17.01 6.04 -22.59
N LEU A 10 17.71 7.18 -22.62
CA LEU A 10 18.10 7.88 -23.84
C LEU A 10 19.61 8.08 -23.82
N LYS A 11 20.25 7.96 -24.99
CA LYS A 11 21.65 8.29 -25.21
C LYS A 11 21.76 9.22 -26.42
N THR A 12 22.49 10.32 -26.27
CA THR A 12 22.76 11.29 -27.34
C THR A 12 24.22 11.20 -27.81
N GLY A 13 24.46 11.55 -29.07
CA GLY A 13 25.78 11.72 -29.69
C GLY A 13 26.22 13.19 -29.84
N CYS A 14 27.34 13.41 -30.55
CA CYS A 14 27.86 14.75 -30.84
C CYS A 14 26.91 15.52 -31.77
N ASN A 15 26.53 16.74 -31.37
CA ASN A 15 25.62 17.63 -32.11
C ASN A 15 24.20 17.07 -32.36
N GLU A 16 23.68 16.23 -31.46
CA GLU A 16 22.30 15.71 -31.53
C GLU A 16 21.33 16.45 -30.59
N GLN A 17 20.12 16.72 -31.09
CA GLN A 17 18.97 17.19 -30.31
C GLN A 17 17.86 16.14 -30.39
N ILE A 18 17.36 15.70 -29.22
CA ILE A 18 16.17 14.85 -29.13
C ILE A 18 14.98 15.73 -28.75
N GLU A 19 13.99 15.80 -29.64
CA GLU A 19 12.69 16.38 -29.35
C GLU A 19 11.70 15.25 -29.07
N ALA A 20 11.33 15.07 -27.80
CA ALA A 20 10.48 13.96 -27.37
C ALA A 20 9.10 14.43 -26.92
N VAL A 21 8.06 13.77 -27.42
CA VAL A 21 6.68 13.89 -26.92
C VAL A 21 6.32 12.61 -26.17
N ILE A 22 6.21 12.69 -24.85
CA ILE A 22 5.89 11.55 -23.99
C ILE A 22 4.38 11.47 -23.81
N ARG A 23 3.77 10.40 -24.30
CA ARG A 23 2.34 10.10 -24.08
C ARG A 23 2.19 9.09 -22.96
N LEU A 24 1.48 9.47 -21.90
CA LEU A 24 1.17 8.56 -20.81
C LEU A 24 -0.07 7.72 -21.16
N PRO A 25 -0.15 6.46 -20.70
CA PRO A 25 -1.38 5.68 -20.80
C PRO A 25 -2.49 6.32 -19.96
N GLU A 26 -3.74 5.99 -20.30
CA GLU A 26 -4.90 6.39 -19.51
C GLU A 26 -4.77 5.85 -18.07
N GLU A 27 -4.80 6.74 -17.08
CA GLU A 27 -4.80 6.37 -15.67
C GLU A 27 -6.20 5.97 -15.24
N LYS A 28 -6.37 4.70 -14.86
CA LYS A 28 -7.66 4.12 -14.43
C LYS A 28 -7.76 3.93 -12.93
N ARG A 29 -6.67 4.14 -12.20
CA ARG A 29 -6.62 3.94 -10.75
C ARG A 29 -7.16 5.19 -10.07
N SER A 30 -7.84 4.97 -8.95
CA SER A 30 -8.41 6.03 -8.13
C SER A 30 -7.55 6.29 -6.89
N VAL A 31 -7.80 7.41 -6.22
CA VAL A 31 -7.23 7.70 -4.90
C VAL A 31 -8.34 8.20 -3.99
N ILE A 32 -8.21 7.95 -2.68
CA ILE A 32 -9.01 8.63 -1.67
C ILE A 32 -8.09 9.63 -0.98
N PHE A 33 -8.37 10.91 -1.22
CA PHE A 33 -7.84 12.01 -0.42
C PHE A 33 -8.98 12.52 0.47
N GLY A 34 -8.71 12.66 1.75
CA GLY A 34 -9.73 13.09 2.71
C GLY A 34 -9.14 13.86 3.88
N THR A 35 -10.03 14.50 4.64
CA THR A 35 -9.69 15.25 5.85
C THR A 35 -10.60 14.79 6.98
N ILE A 36 -10.02 14.51 8.15
CA ILE A 36 -10.75 14.14 9.36
C ILE A 36 -10.83 15.37 10.26
N LEU A 37 -12.06 15.71 10.63
CA LEU A 37 -12.38 16.82 11.52
C LEU A 37 -13.10 16.29 12.77
N ASP A 38 -12.90 16.95 13.91
CA ASP A 38 -13.63 16.68 15.15
C ASP A 38 -15.02 17.33 15.16
N CYS A 39 -15.74 17.22 16.29
CA CYS A 39 -17.07 17.84 16.46
C CYS A 39 -17.07 19.37 16.39
N ASN A 40 -15.91 20.01 16.60
CA ASN A 40 -15.71 21.45 16.50
C ASN A 40 -15.22 21.88 15.11
N ARG A 41 -15.16 20.95 14.14
CA ARG A 41 -14.60 21.14 12.79
C ARG A 41 -13.10 21.45 12.79
N MET A 42 -12.38 21.04 13.83
CA MET A 42 -10.93 21.17 13.91
C MET A 42 -10.25 19.94 13.33
N PRO A 43 -9.11 20.09 12.61
CA PRO A 43 -8.36 18.97 12.08
C PRO A 43 -7.89 17.99 13.16
N VAL A 44 -8.00 16.70 12.84
CA VAL A 44 -7.57 15.61 13.73
C VAL A 44 -6.27 15.01 13.21
N ALA A 45 -5.15 15.36 13.82
CA ALA A 45 -3.84 14.77 13.51
C ALA A 45 -3.70 13.35 14.06
N ASP A 46 -2.84 12.53 13.48
CA ASP A 46 -2.49 11.16 13.91
C ASP A 46 -3.68 10.20 14.08
N ALA A 47 -4.80 10.44 13.40
CA ALA A 47 -5.89 9.47 13.30
C ALA A 47 -5.47 8.32 12.38
N VAL A 48 -5.62 7.08 12.85
CA VAL A 48 -5.41 5.88 12.02
C VAL A 48 -6.57 5.74 11.07
N VAL A 49 -6.28 5.69 9.77
CA VAL A 49 -7.24 5.40 8.71
C VAL A 49 -6.90 4.05 8.11
N LYS A 50 -7.73 3.05 8.35
CA LYS A 50 -7.59 1.69 7.78
C LYS A 50 -8.44 1.59 6.52
N LEU A 51 -7.84 1.11 5.45
CA LEU A 51 -8.52 0.78 4.20
C LEU A 51 -8.77 -0.73 4.13
N LEU A 52 -10.02 -1.10 3.87
CA LEU A 52 -10.44 -2.47 3.65
C LEU A 52 -11.20 -2.58 2.33
N GLN A 53 -11.04 -3.69 1.63
CA GLN A 53 -11.85 -4.02 0.46
C GLN A 53 -13.10 -4.79 0.89
N VAL A 54 -14.25 -4.36 0.38
CA VAL A 54 -15.52 -5.06 0.57
C VAL A 54 -15.72 -5.98 -0.63
N VAL A 55 -15.85 -7.28 -0.36
CA VAL A 55 -16.11 -8.31 -1.38
C VAL A 55 -17.51 -8.87 -1.13
N ASP A 56 -18.37 -8.80 -2.14
CA ASP A 56 -19.74 -9.30 -2.04
C ASP A 56 -19.74 -10.80 -1.72
N GLY A 57 -20.56 -11.21 -0.73
CA GLY A 57 -20.60 -12.60 -0.25
C GLY A 57 -19.60 -12.94 0.86
N CYS A 58 -18.65 -12.05 1.20
CA CYS A 58 -17.73 -12.25 2.32
C CYS A 58 -18.28 -11.66 3.63
N ARG A 59 -18.19 -12.40 4.74
CA ARG A 59 -18.63 -11.93 6.07
C ARG A 59 -17.76 -10.79 6.62
N TYR A 60 -16.47 -10.79 6.30
CA TYR A 60 -15.51 -9.80 6.78
C TYR A 60 -14.76 -9.17 5.60
N PRO A 61 -14.55 -7.84 5.61
CA PRO A 61 -13.80 -7.17 4.57
C PRO A 61 -12.29 -7.48 4.67
N TYR A 62 -11.60 -7.48 3.53
CA TYR A 62 -10.17 -7.76 3.45
C TYR A 62 -9.35 -6.52 3.82
N PRO A 63 -8.46 -6.57 4.82
CA PRO A 63 -7.59 -5.44 5.15
C PRO A 63 -6.57 -5.23 4.02
N LEU A 64 -6.46 -4.01 3.52
CA LEU A 64 -5.52 -3.66 2.45
C LEU A 64 -4.30 -2.93 2.97
N THR A 65 -4.53 -1.79 3.63
CA THR A 65 -3.45 -0.93 4.15
C THR A 65 -4.02 0.04 5.18
N HIS A 66 -3.15 0.85 5.77
CA HIS A 66 -3.53 1.95 6.64
C HIS A 66 -2.60 3.14 6.42
N THR A 67 -3.06 4.31 6.85
CA THR A 67 -2.25 5.53 6.95
C THR A 67 -2.64 6.30 8.21
N PHE A 68 -1.93 7.37 8.50
CA PHE A 68 -2.24 8.30 9.58
C PHE A 68 -2.54 9.67 8.99
N THR A 69 -3.40 10.45 9.65
CA THR A 69 -3.62 11.84 9.24
C THR A 69 -2.44 12.73 9.63
N ASP A 70 -2.15 13.72 8.80
CA ASP A 70 -1.16 14.75 9.07
C ASP A 70 -1.67 15.83 10.05
N CYS A 71 -0.89 16.88 10.29
CA CYS A 71 -1.26 18.00 11.16
C CYS A 71 -2.48 18.81 10.68
N HIS A 72 -2.86 18.68 9.41
CA HIS A 72 -4.07 19.26 8.83
C HIS A 72 -5.23 18.26 8.78
N GLY A 73 -5.11 17.12 9.46
CA GLY A 73 -6.12 16.07 9.48
C GLY A 73 -6.25 15.34 8.15
N GLN A 74 -5.32 15.52 7.21
CA GLN A 74 -5.41 14.99 5.86
C GLN A 74 -4.81 13.59 5.77
N PHE A 75 -5.40 12.76 4.92
CA PHE A 75 -4.87 11.45 4.58
C PHE A 75 -4.99 11.18 3.08
N LEU A 76 -4.11 10.33 2.57
CA LEU A 76 -4.11 9.86 1.20
C LEU A 76 -3.98 8.34 1.15
N LEU A 77 -4.88 7.68 0.43
CA LEU A 77 -4.88 6.25 0.21
C LEU A 77 -5.01 5.94 -1.27
N GLY A 78 -4.02 5.25 -1.81
CA GLY A 78 -4.01 4.80 -3.19
C GLY A 78 -2.64 4.28 -3.62
N PRO A 79 -2.50 3.91 -4.90
CA PRO A 79 -3.56 3.85 -5.91
C PRO A 79 -4.60 2.75 -5.61
N LEU A 80 -5.85 2.93 -6.04
CA LEU A 80 -6.99 2.02 -5.84
C LEU A 80 -7.52 1.50 -7.17
N CYS A 81 -8.07 0.30 -7.17
CA CYS A 81 -8.72 -0.27 -8.34
C CYS A 81 -10.04 0.45 -8.63
N PRO A 82 -10.35 0.77 -9.90
CA PRO A 82 -11.65 1.33 -10.27
C PRO A 82 -12.76 0.32 -9.99
N ASN A 83 -14.00 0.82 -9.87
CA ASN A 83 -15.22 0.00 -9.71
C ASN A 83 -15.17 -0.99 -8.53
N THR A 84 -14.34 -0.72 -7.52
CA THR A 84 -14.16 -1.58 -6.35
C THR A 84 -14.78 -0.92 -5.12
N LYS A 85 -15.50 -1.70 -4.30
CA LYS A 85 -16.08 -1.23 -3.03
C LYS A 85 -15.02 -1.26 -1.93
N TYR A 86 -14.83 -0.13 -1.27
CA TYR A 86 -13.90 0.02 -0.15
C TYR A 86 -14.62 0.48 1.12
N MET A 87 -14.04 0.16 2.26
CA MET A 87 -14.45 0.62 3.58
C MET A 87 -13.28 1.30 4.27
N LEU A 88 -13.52 2.49 4.81
CA LEU A 88 -12.59 3.15 5.72
C LEU A 88 -13.01 2.88 7.17
N LYS A 89 -12.06 2.54 8.02
CA LYS A 89 -12.23 2.57 9.47
C LYS A 89 -11.27 3.59 10.06
N ILE A 90 -11.82 4.59 10.72
CA ILE A 90 -11.09 5.73 11.25
C ILE A 90 -11.06 5.63 12.77
N TYR A 91 -9.91 5.91 13.33
CA TYR A 91 -9.60 5.68 14.74
C TYR A 91 -8.71 6.80 15.26
N LYS A 92 -9.10 7.46 16.35
CA LYS A 92 -8.28 8.45 17.06
C LYS A 92 -8.62 8.41 18.54
N ASP A 93 -7.60 8.33 19.40
CA ASP A 93 -7.62 8.41 20.88
C ASP A 93 -8.65 7.50 21.59
N ASN A 94 -8.36 7.07 22.83
CA ASN A 94 -9.28 6.29 23.70
C ASN A 94 -9.91 5.02 23.08
N ILE A 95 -9.27 4.42 22.08
CA ILE A 95 -9.79 3.21 21.46
C ILE A 95 -9.35 1.99 22.26
N VAL A 96 -10.32 1.34 22.90
CA VAL A 96 -10.12 0.01 23.51
C VAL A 96 -10.52 -1.05 22.48
N ILE A 97 -9.54 -1.52 21.71
CA ILE A 97 -9.69 -2.70 20.84
C ILE A 97 -9.20 -3.92 21.61
N LYS A 98 -10.06 -4.94 21.77
CA LYS A 98 -9.69 -6.22 22.40
C LYS A 98 -10.12 -7.37 21.51
N TYR A 99 -9.15 -8.19 21.09
CA TYR A 99 -9.39 -9.44 20.38
C TYR A 99 -8.48 -10.53 20.96
N THR A 100 -9.05 -11.72 21.13
CA THR A 100 -8.58 -12.87 21.94
C THR A 100 -8.92 -14.14 21.14
N GLU A 101 -8.21 -15.27 21.20
CA GLU A 101 -6.95 -15.61 21.87
C GLU A 101 -6.03 -16.30 20.86
N LEU A 102 -4.73 -16.16 21.04
CA LEU A 102 -3.73 -16.91 20.30
C LEU A 102 -2.76 -17.51 21.31
N GLU A 103 -2.71 -18.85 21.40
CA GLU A 103 -1.58 -19.55 21.98
C GLU A 103 -0.67 -20.06 20.86
N THR A 104 0.61 -19.69 20.96
CA THR A 104 1.63 -20.03 19.96
C THR A 104 2.74 -20.85 20.62
N SER A 105 3.14 -21.97 20.01
CA SER A 105 4.36 -22.71 20.36
C SER A 105 5.53 -22.36 19.43
N SER A 106 6.76 -22.50 19.93
CA SER A 106 7.97 -21.89 19.39
C SER A 106 8.28 -22.25 17.93
N TYR A 107 8.31 -21.24 17.07
CA TYR A 107 8.96 -21.30 15.77
C TYR A 107 10.21 -20.41 15.78
N ASN A 108 11.38 -21.01 15.58
CA ASN A 108 12.64 -20.27 15.45
C ASN A 108 12.76 -19.78 13.99
N GLY A 109 12.04 -18.71 13.67
CA GLY A 109 11.96 -18.15 12.32
C GLY A 109 13.04 -17.12 12.02
N LYS A 110 13.53 -17.12 10.78
CA LYS A 110 14.34 -16.03 10.24
C LYS A 110 13.45 -14.81 9.94
N CYS A 111 13.96 -13.61 10.21
CA CYS A 111 13.26 -12.33 9.99
C CYS A 111 12.68 -12.20 8.57
N ILE A 112 11.68 -11.33 8.38
CA ILE A 112 11.22 -10.91 7.05
C ILE A 112 12.34 -10.06 6.42
N ALA A 113 13.31 -10.74 5.84
CA ALA A 113 14.34 -10.19 4.98
C ALA A 113 14.42 -11.07 3.74
N LYS A 114 14.75 -10.47 2.60
CA LYS A 114 15.03 -11.20 1.36
C LYS A 114 16.25 -12.10 1.61
N PRO A 115 16.24 -13.41 1.30
CA PRO A 115 17.46 -14.20 1.37
C PRO A 115 18.50 -13.64 0.40
N GLU A 116 19.70 -13.39 0.93
CA GLU A 116 20.88 -12.97 0.18
C GLU A 116 21.23 -14.03 -0.86
N LYS A 117 21.53 -13.62 -2.10
CA LYS A 117 22.09 -14.53 -3.10
C LYS A 117 23.50 -14.91 -2.66
N HIS A 118 23.66 -16.12 -2.12
CA HIS A 118 24.96 -16.76 -2.12
C HIS A 118 25.07 -17.69 -3.33
N SER A 119 25.96 -17.31 -4.23
CA SER A 119 26.49 -18.09 -5.34
C SER A 119 27.24 -19.32 -4.84
N GLY A 120 26.88 -20.51 -5.36
CA GLY A 120 27.79 -21.66 -5.37
C GLY A 120 27.13 -23.05 -5.26
N GLY A 121 27.18 -23.80 -6.37
CA GLY A 121 27.37 -25.26 -6.41
C GLY A 121 26.16 -26.18 -6.18
N HIS A 122 25.94 -27.08 -7.17
CA HIS A 122 25.45 -28.50 -7.14
C HIS A 122 24.43 -28.93 -6.07
N SER A 123 23.49 -29.85 -6.29
CA SER A 123 22.89 -30.61 -7.39
C SER A 123 21.69 -31.34 -6.74
N ASP A 124 20.85 -31.96 -7.56
CA ASP A 124 19.95 -33.08 -7.23
C ASP A 124 18.52 -32.80 -6.73
N ASP A 125 17.60 -33.13 -7.66
CA ASP A 125 16.35 -33.90 -7.53
C ASP A 125 15.35 -33.59 -6.42
N CYS A 126 14.11 -33.28 -6.83
CA CYS A 126 13.03 -34.27 -6.83
C CYS A 126 11.75 -33.74 -7.51
N ASP A 127 11.14 -34.63 -8.29
CA ASP A 127 9.88 -34.56 -9.04
C ASP A 127 8.62 -34.29 -8.21
N CYS A 128 7.70 -33.52 -8.83
CA CYS A 128 6.22 -33.59 -8.90
C CYS A 128 5.59 -32.19 -8.90
#